data_AF-A0A7T3FA14-F1
#
_entry.id   AF-A0A7T3FA14-F1
#
_cell.length_a   1.000
_cell.length_b   1.000
_cell.length_c   1.000
_cell.angle_alpha   90.00
_cell.angle_beta   90.00
_cell.angle_gamma   90.00
#
_symmetry.space_group_name_H-M   'P 1'
#
loop_
_entity.id
_entity.type
_entity.pdbx_description
1 polymer ?
#
loop_
_entity_poly.entity_id
_entity_poly.type
_entity_poly.pdbx_seq_one_letter_code
_entity_poly.pdbx_strand_id
1 'polypeptide(L)' 'MMRRLAACGARRIVYVACDPAALGRDAGFLRADGWEPTAVRGLDLYPETHHLEAVAVFQPGPDRSR' A
#
# COMPACT_ATOMS: atom_id res chain seq x y z
N MET A 1 7.76 11.31 1.28
CA MET A 1 6.30 11.17 1.42
C MET A 1 5.92 10.01 2.34
N MET A 2 6.34 8.77 2.04
CA MET A 2 5.93 7.57 2.79
C MET A 2 6.16 7.64 4.31
N ARG A 3 7.29 8.21 4.78
CA ARG A 3 7.53 8.43 6.22
C ARG A 3 6.45 9.26 6.95
N ARG A 4 5.84 10.24 6.27
CA ARG A 4 4.74 11.04 6.85
C ARG A 4 3.45 10.24 6.94
N LEU A 5 3.15 9.44 5.92
CA LEU A 5 2.02 8.50 5.93
C LEU A 5 2.23 7.44 7.01
N ALA A 6 3.44 6.92 7.13
CA ALA A 6 3.76 5.98 8.18
C ALA A 6 3.57 6.60 9.57
N ALA A 7 3.81 7.89 9.78
CA ALA A 7 3.65 8.53 11.09
C ALA A 7 2.23 9.03 11.42
N CYS A 8 1.24 8.91 10.51
CA CYS A 8 -0.03 9.64 10.63
C CYS A 8 -1.04 9.08 11.65
N GLY A 9 -0.68 8.07 12.45
CA GLY A 9 -1.56 7.46 13.46
C GLY A 9 -2.75 6.67 12.90
N ALA A 10 -2.79 6.42 11.59
CA ALA A 10 -3.87 5.64 10.98
C ALA A 10 -3.90 4.18 11.50
N ARG A 11 -5.09 3.58 11.52
CA ARG A 11 -5.28 2.16 11.86
C ARG A 11 -5.24 1.23 10.65
N ARG A 12 -5.33 1.80 9.45
CA ARG A 12 -5.29 1.09 8.17
C ARG A 12 -4.90 2.09 7.07
N ILE A 13 -4.08 1.66 6.12
CA ILE A 13 -3.76 2.41 4.90
C ILE A 13 -4.30 1.60 3.72
N VAL A 14 -5.05 2.26 2.84
CA VAL A 14 -5.45 1.71 1.53
C VAL A 14 -4.70 2.51 0.47
N TYR A 15 -3.80 1.84 -0.24
CA TYR A 15 -3.01 2.43 -1.32
C TYR A 15 -3.63 1.99 -2.65
N VAL A 16 -4.07 2.95 -3.47
CA VAL A 16 -4.50 2.73 -4.86
C VAL A 16 -3.47 3.36 -5.80
N ALA A 17 -2.98 2.60 -6.79
CA ALA A 17 -1.97 3.07 -7.74
C ALA A 17 -2.14 2.45 -9.13
N CYS A 18 -1.93 3.25 -10.17
CA CYS A 18 -1.93 2.82 -11.57
C CYS A 18 -0.60 2.19 -12.03
N ASP A 19 0.44 2.26 -11.20
CA ASP A 19 1.74 1.61 -11.40
C ASP A 19 2.00 0.62 -10.24
N PRO A 20 1.82 -0.71 -10.49
CA PRO A 20 2.08 -1.74 -9.49
C PRO A 20 3.53 -1.76 -8.99
N ALA A 21 4.50 -1.37 -9.82
CA ALA A 21 5.91 -1.37 -9.44
C ALA A 21 6.23 -0.23 -8.46
N ALA A 22 5.67 0.96 -8.69
CA ALA A 22 5.75 2.06 -7.74
C ALA A 22 5.08 1.70 -6.40
N LEU A 23 3.89 1.08 -6.43
CA LEU A 23 3.22 0.58 -5.23
C LEU A 23 4.10 -0.42 -4.47
N GLY A 24 4.73 -1.36 -5.18
CA GLY A 24 5.63 -2.34 -4.57
C GLY A 24 6.83 -1.70 -3.86
N ARG A 25 7.43 -0.67 -4.47
CA ARG A 25 8.51 0.12 -3.86
C ARG A 25 8.03 0.79 -2.56
N ASP A 26 6.88 1.43 -2.62
CA ASP A 26 6.31 2.14 -1.47
C ASP A 26 5.86 1.19 -0.35
N ALA A 27 5.35 0.01 -0.71
CA ALA A 27 5.07 -1.06 0.24
C ALA A 27 6.33 -1.47 1.01
N GLY A 28 7.50 -1.50 0.36
CA GLY A 28 8.78 -1.73 1.03
C GLY A 28 9.10 -0.68 2.10
N PHE A 29 8.85 0.60 1.82
CA PHE A 29 9.01 1.67 2.82
C PHE A 29 8.02 1.54 3.98
N LEU A 30 6.75 1.25 3.69
CA LEU A 30 5.75 1.03 4.72
C LEU A 30 6.10 -0.17 5.62
N ARG A 31 6.59 -1.27 5.04
CA ARG A 31 7.07 -2.44 5.80
C ARG A 31 8.25 -2.10 6.70
N ALA A 32 9.22 -1.33 6.20
CA ALA A 32 10.35 -0.87 7.00
C ALA A 32 9.90 0.00 8.19
N ASP A 33 8.80 0.73 8.04
CA ASP A 33 8.19 1.57 9.09
C ASP A 33 7.12 0.82 9.93
N GLY A 34 7.13 -0.52 9.91
CA GLY A 34 6.32 -1.37 10.78
C GLY A 34 4.86 -1.58 10.34
N TRP A 35 4.55 -1.41 9.05
CA TRP A 35 3.24 -1.75 8.49
C TRP A 35 3.26 -3.10 7.79
N GLU A 36 2.21 -3.90 7.97
CA GLU A 36 2.05 -5.19 7.30
C GLU A 36 0.98 -5.12 6.22
N PRO A 37 1.26 -5.56 4.98
CA PRO A 37 0.25 -5.74 3.94
C PRO A 37 -0.65 -6.92 4.29
N THR A 38 -1.95 -6.72 4.12
CA THR A 38 -3.00 -7.68 4.47
C THR A 38 -3.83 -8.12 3.27
N ALA A 39 -3.89 -7.29 2.23
CA ALA A 39 -4.51 -7.63 0.97
C ALA A 39 -3.85 -6.86 -0.18
N VAL A 40 -3.76 -7.49 -1.34
CA VAL A 40 -3.40 -6.85 -2.61
C VAL A 40 -4.35 -7.36 -3.69
N ARG A 41 -4.83 -6.46 -4.55
CA ARG A 41 -5.70 -6.76 -5.70
C ARG A 41 -5.27 -5.93 -6.90
N GLY A 42 -5.18 -6.57 -8.06
CA GLY A 42 -5.12 -5.89 -9.35
C GLY A 42 -6.52 -5.76 -9.94
N LEU A 43 -6.80 -4.63 -10.59
CA LEU A 43 -8.07 -4.29 -11.20
C LEU A 43 -7.80 -3.79 -12.63
N ASP A 44 -8.36 -4.51 -13.60
CA ASP A 44 -8.45 -4.03 -14.98
C ASP A 44 -9.67 -3.10 -15.09
N LEU A 45 -9.43 -1.80 -14.91
CA LEU A 45 -10.45 -0.77 -15.06
C LEU A 45 -10.51 -0.20 -16.49
N TYR A 46 -9.55 -0.57 -17.33
CA TYR A 46 -9.38 -0.06 -18.69
C TYR A 46 -9.12 -1.22 -19.65
N PRO A 47 -10.17 -1.99 -19.99
CA PRO A 47 -10.03 -3.15 -20.86
C PRO A 47 -9.35 -2.81 -22.18
N GLU A 48 -8.58 -3.77 -22.72
CA GLU A 48 -7.81 -3.61 -23.96
C GLU A 48 -6.72 -2.52 -23.89
N THR A 49 -6.28 -2.16 -22.68
CA THR A 49 -5.12 -1.28 -22.46
C THR A 49 -4.05 -1.98 -21.62
N HIS A 50 -2.89 -1.36 -21.51
CA HIS A 50 -1.82 -1.81 -20.61
C HIS A 50 -1.99 -1.32 -19.17
N HIS A 51 -3.04 -0.53 -18.89
CA HIS A 51 -3.26 0.04 -17.58
C HIS A 51 -3.77 -1.01 -16.60
N LEU A 52 -3.18 -1.02 -15.40
CA LEU A 52 -3.61 -1.88 -14.31
C LEU A 52 -3.62 -1.07 -13.03
N GLU A 53 -4.77 -1.01 -12.37
CA GLU A 53 -4.86 -0.41 -11.04
C GLU A 53 -4.55 -1.48 -9.99
N ALA A 54 -3.70 -1.14 -9.03
CA ALA A 54 -3.35 -1.98 -7.90
C ALA A 54 -3.87 -1.35 -6.61
N VAL A 55 -4.55 -2.15 -5.80
CA VAL A 55 -5.04 -1.77 -4.47
C VAL A 55 -4.35 -2.64 -3.43
N ALA A 56 -3.67 -2.02 -2.47
CA ALA A 56 -3.05 -2.69 -1.34
C ALA A 56 -3.56 -2.14 -0.01
N VAL A 57 -3.81 -3.05 0.93
CA VAL A 57 -4.30 -2.71 2.28
C VAL A 57 -3.21 -3.05 3.28
N PHE A 58 -2.86 -2.09 4.13
CA PHE A 58 -1.87 -2.23 5.19
C PHE A 58 -2.48 -2.00 6.56
N GLN A 59 -1.98 -2.72 7.56
CA GLN A 59 -2.29 -2.52 8.97
C GLN A 59 -1.00 -2.28 9.77
N PRO A 60 -1.06 -1.56 10.89
CA PRO A 60 0.09 -1.49 11.80
C PRO A 60 0.48 -2.89 12.24
N GLY A 61 1.78 -3.20 12.17
CA GLY A 61 2.32 -4.42 12.73
C GLY A 61 2.11 -4.48 14.25
N PRO A 62 2.26 -5.66 14.86
CA PRO A 62 2.00 -5.85 16.29
C PRO A 62 2.75 -4.85 17.19
N ASP A 63 3.99 -4.49 16.82
CA ASP A 63 4.83 -3.51 17.54
C ASP A 63 4.28 -2.06 17.48
N ARG A 64 3.50 -1.72 16.44
CA ARG A 64 2.86 -0.40 16.29
C ARG A 64 1.42 -0.33 16.79
N SER A 65 0.87 -1.43 17.28
CA SER A 65 -0.53 -1.52 17.74
C SER A 65 -0.71 -1.21 19.24
N ARG A 66 0.39 -0.94 19.95
CA ARG A 66 0.42 -0.37 21.32
C ARG A 66 0.46 1.15 21.28
#